data_AF-A0A522EG61-F1
#
_entry.id   AF-A0A522EG61-F1
#
_cell.length_a   1.000
_cell.length_b   1.000
_cell.length_c   1.000
_cell.angle_alpha   90.00
_cell.angle_beta   90.00
_cell.angle_gamma   90.00
#
_symmetry.space_group_name_H-M   'P 1'
#
loop_
_entity.id
_entity.type
_entity.pdbx_description
1 polymer ?
#
loop_
_entity_poly.entity_id
_entity_poly.type
_entity_poly.pdbx_seq_one_letter_code
_entity_poly.pdbx_strand_id
1 'polypeptide(L)'
;MPNTLKLPVASLKLHVDLADVELPEVQPRSPKAILGQPRAQSALEFGVAMPAFGYNIFVMGEPGLGRLTMISGHLDRLSKTLPAPSSYVYVDNFDNTREPRALCVPPGYGQVFSKDIEKLIDNVLATFPAVFESPTYQQKKTAIERRFNQAYNIAIELVEKKAEIFKIALFRERETITFTPLKDNKVLNDEQFTQLPQAERDVFHRHVEELEDYLGDVLL
;
A
#
# COMPACT_ATOMS: atom_id res chain seq x y z
N MET A 1 71.10 42.92 38.84
CA MET A 1 69.73 43.20 39.30
C MET A 1 68.95 43.73 38.09
N PRO A 2 67.94 43.00 37.58
CA PRO A 2 67.22 43.41 36.38
C PRO A 2 66.43 44.69 36.67
N ASN A 3 66.50 45.63 35.74
CA ASN A 3 65.89 46.95 35.82
C ASN A 3 64.38 46.80 35.51
N THR A 4 63.58 46.50 36.52
CA THR A 4 62.13 46.27 36.36
C THR A 4 61.43 47.60 36.16
N LEU A 5 61.21 48.01 34.90
CA LEU A 5 60.38 49.15 34.55
C LEU A 5 58.94 48.89 35.04
N LYS A 6 58.50 49.62 36.06
CA LYS A 6 57.14 49.51 36.61
C LYS A 6 56.16 50.21 35.67
N LEU A 7 55.13 49.48 35.22
CA LEU A 7 54.05 50.07 34.43
C LEU A 7 53.17 50.96 35.32
N PRO A 8 52.84 52.20 34.90
CA PRO A 8 51.90 53.05 35.61
C PRO A 8 50.50 52.42 35.61
N VAL A 9 49.74 52.60 36.71
CA VAL A 9 48.39 52.01 36.86
C VAL A 9 47.44 52.40 35.72
N ALA A 10 47.63 53.57 35.12
CA ALA A 10 46.86 54.03 33.97
C ALA A 10 47.07 53.15 32.72
N SER A 11 48.25 52.57 32.51
CA SER A 11 48.50 51.65 31.38
C SER A 11 48.00 50.23 31.62
N LEU A 12 47.46 49.93 32.81
CA LEU A 12 46.84 48.65 33.14
C LEU A 12 45.33 48.63 32.84
N LYS A 13 44.75 49.77 32.45
CA LYS A 13 43.35 49.88 32.07
C LYS A 13 43.24 50.12 30.57
N LEU A 14 42.34 49.39 29.93
CA LEU A 14 41.89 49.75 28.59
C LEU A 14 41.09 51.06 28.73
N HIS A 15 41.68 52.17 28.29
CA HIS A 15 40.97 53.44 28.23
C HIS A 15 40.18 53.48 26.92
N VAL A 16 38.85 53.41 27.03
CA VAL A 16 37.94 53.67 25.92
C VAL A 16 37.34 55.04 26.19
N ASP A 17 37.74 56.05 25.43
CA ASP A 17 37.08 57.34 25.45
C ASP A 17 35.79 57.24 24.63
N LEU A 18 34.65 57.46 25.28
CA LEU A 18 33.34 57.41 24.62
C LEU A 18 33.06 58.67 23.80
N ALA A 19 33.83 59.74 23.99
CA ALA A 19 33.74 60.96 23.18
C ALA A 19 34.33 60.76 21.77
N ASP A 20 35.28 59.83 21.61
CA ASP A 20 35.90 59.46 20.34
C ASP A 20 35.10 58.39 19.56
N VAL A 21 34.04 57.84 20.18
CA VAL A 21 33.17 56.84 19.54
C VAL A 21 31.94 57.55 18.99
N GLU A 22 31.93 57.81 17.70
CA GLU A 22 30.70 58.16 16.99
C GLU A 22 29.72 56.98 17.08
N LEU A 23 28.74 57.10 17.98
CA LEU A 23 27.66 56.13 18.08
C LEU A 23 26.67 56.41 16.93
N PRO A 24 26.57 55.52 15.93
CA PRO A 24 25.58 55.71 14.89
C PRO A 24 24.16 55.68 15.49
N GLU A 25 23.23 56.41 14.87
CA GLU A 25 21.81 56.27 15.20
C GLU A 25 21.44 54.78 15.20
N VAL A 26 20.79 54.35 16.28
CA VAL A 26 20.40 52.96 16.48
C VAL A 26 19.33 52.62 15.44
N GLN A 27 19.77 52.14 14.29
CA GLN A 27 18.86 51.51 13.35
C GLN A 27 18.27 50.26 14.01
N PRO A 28 16.96 50.01 13.87
CA PRO A 28 16.36 48.79 14.37
C PRO A 28 17.10 47.60 13.72
N ARG A 29 17.91 46.93 14.54
CA ARG A 29 18.78 45.84 14.09
C ARG A 29 17.88 44.77 13.48
N SER A 30 18.12 44.38 12.23
CA SER A 30 17.49 43.19 11.67
C SER A 30 17.81 42.02 12.61
N PRO A 31 16.86 41.39 13.31
CA PRO A 31 17.18 40.53 14.46
C PRO A 31 17.86 39.19 14.12
N LYS A 32 18.34 38.96 12.89
CA LYS A 32 18.39 37.60 12.31
C LYS A 32 19.61 37.28 11.44
N ALA A 33 20.62 38.15 11.39
CA ALA A 33 21.91 37.82 10.77
C ALA A 33 22.85 37.18 11.82
N ILE A 34 23.75 36.29 11.39
CA ILE A 34 24.71 35.65 12.28
C ILE A 34 25.76 36.70 12.70
N LEU A 35 25.58 37.30 13.87
CA LEU A 35 26.42 38.39 14.36
C LEU A 35 27.84 37.90 14.72
N GLY A 36 28.86 38.63 14.26
CA GLY A 36 30.26 38.41 14.65
C GLY A 36 30.89 37.11 14.14
N GLN A 37 30.23 36.38 13.24
CA GLN A 37 30.72 35.09 12.72
C GLN A 37 30.64 35.03 11.18
N PRO A 38 31.37 35.88 10.44
CA PRO A 38 31.29 35.96 8.98
C PRO A 38 31.65 34.63 8.31
N ARG A 39 32.67 33.92 8.84
CA ARG A 39 33.06 32.60 8.33
C ARG A 39 31.94 31.57 8.45
N ALA A 40 31.26 31.53 9.59
CA ALA A 40 30.17 30.57 9.82
C ALA A 40 28.97 30.88 8.92
N GLN A 41 28.68 32.17 8.71
CA GLN A 41 27.64 32.61 7.80
C GLN A 41 27.93 32.16 6.36
N SER A 42 29.12 32.45 5.83
CA SER A 42 29.47 32.04 4.45
C SER A 42 29.46 30.52 4.27
N ALA A 43 29.91 29.74 5.26
CA ALA A 43 29.86 28.29 5.20
C ALA A 43 28.42 27.74 5.18
N LEU A 44 27.52 28.34 5.96
CA LEU A 44 26.10 27.98 5.98
C LEU A 44 25.43 28.33 4.65
N GLU A 45 25.66 29.54 4.12
CA GLU A 45 25.11 29.99 2.84
C GLU A 45 25.57 29.08 1.69
N PHE A 46 26.86 28.72 1.66
CA PHE A 46 27.40 27.77 0.68
C PHE A 46 26.76 26.38 0.80
N GLY A 47 26.65 25.86 2.03
CA GLY A 47 26.08 24.53 2.25
C GLY A 47 24.60 24.44 1.89
N VAL A 48 23.80 25.47 2.21
CA VAL A 48 22.36 25.52 1.87
C VAL A 48 22.14 25.72 0.37
N ALA A 49 23.06 26.40 -0.32
CA ALA A 49 23.00 26.57 -1.77
C ALA A 49 23.34 25.29 -2.55
N MET A 50 23.77 24.20 -1.91
CA MET A 50 24.12 22.94 -2.55
C MET A 50 22.91 21.98 -2.57
N PRO A 51 22.21 21.80 -3.70
CA PRO A 51 20.97 21.00 -3.75
C PRO A 51 21.22 19.48 -3.87
N ALA A 52 22.48 19.05 -3.95
CA ALA A 52 22.83 17.65 -4.18
C ALA A 52 22.62 16.80 -2.91
N PHE A 53 22.15 15.57 -3.10
CA PHE A 53 22.02 14.60 -2.01
C PHE A 53 23.40 14.21 -1.45
N GLY A 54 23.48 13.98 -0.14
CA GLY A 54 24.70 13.55 0.55
C GLY A 54 25.52 14.68 1.19
N TYR A 55 25.14 15.95 0.98
CA TYR A 55 25.77 17.09 1.62
C TYR A 55 25.05 17.44 2.93
N ASN A 56 25.75 17.29 4.05
CA ASN A 56 25.24 17.61 5.38
C ASN A 56 26.10 18.71 6.03
N ILE A 57 25.48 19.61 6.78
CA ILE A 57 26.18 20.68 7.51
C ILE A 57 26.28 20.29 8.99
N PHE A 58 27.50 20.29 9.52
CA PHE A 58 27.76 20.12 10.94
C PHE A 58 28.26 21.44 11.54
N VAL A 59 27.72 21.82 12.70
CA VAL A 59 28.05 23.08 13.36
C VAL A 59 28.67 22.84 14.73
N MET A 60 29.87 23.37 14.90
CA MET A 60 30.64 23.32 16.15
C MET A 60 30.93 24.72 16.70
N GLY A 61 31.20 24.80 18.00
CA GLY A 61 31.55 26.04 18.70
C GLY A 61 31.34 25.90 20.20
N GLU A 62 31.76 26.92 20.95
CA GLU A 62 31.63 26.94 22.40
C GLU A 62 30.16 26.84 22.87
N PRO A 63 29.89 26.19 24.02
CA PRO A 63 28.60 26.26 24.68
C PRO A 63 28.17 27.70 24.98
N GLY A 64 26.86 27.97 24.98
CA GLY A 64 26.31 29.29 25.33
C GLY A 64 26.28 30.34 24.21
N LEU A 65 26.86 30.07 23.03
CA LEU A 65 26.88 31.01 21.90
C LEU A 65 25.57 31.10 21.09
N GLY A 66 24.49 30.44 21.51
CA GLY A 66 23.20 30.50 20.81
C GLY A 66 23.21 29.91 19.39
N ARG A 67 24.13 28.99 19.08
CA ARG A 67 24.34 28.38 17.75
C ARG A 67 23.04 27.92 17.06
N LEU A 68 22.22 27.14 17.78
CA LEU A 68 20.96 26.63 17.27
C LEU A 68 20.01 27.78 16.89
N THR A 69 19.86 28.77 17.76
CA THR A 69 19.00 29.93 17.52
C THR A 69 19.46 30.73 16.30
N MET A 70 20.78 30.94 16.16
CA MET A 70 21.35 31.67 15.03
C MET A 70 21.09 30.94 13.70
N ILE A 71 21.30 29.62 13.66
CA ILE A 71 21.10 28.81 12.45
C ILE A 71 19.63 28.69 12.09
N SER A 72 18.78 28.31 13.06
CA SER A 72 17.34 28.18 12.82
C SER A 72 16.72 29.51 12.37
N GLY A 73 17.15 30.64 12.94
CA GLY A 73 16.71 31.96 12.50
C GLY A 73 17.13 32.31 11.07
N HIS A 74 18.34 31.90 10.66
CA HIS A 74 18.79 32.08 9.28
C HIS A 74 18.03 31.18 8.30
N LEU A 75 17.83 29.89 8.64
CA LEU A 75 17.10 28.92 7.81
C LEU A 75 15.62 29.26 7.66
N ASP A 76 14.94 29.73 8.72
CA ASP A 76 13.53 30.17 8.68
C ASP A 76 13.32 31.38 7.73
N ARG A 77 14.34 32.22 7.57
CA ARG A 77 14.29 33.32 6.60
C ARG A 77 14.44 32.79 5.17
N LEU A 78 15.37 31.87 4.95
CA LEU A 78 15.61 31.29 3.63
C LEU A 78 14.41 30.46 3.17
N SER A 79 13.81 29.66 4.06
CA SER A 79 12.65 28.81 3.73
C SER A 79 11.46 29.60 3.17
N LYS A 80 11.24 30.83 3.65
CA LYS A 80 10.17 31.73 3.15
C LYS A 80 10.35 32.19 1.71
N THR A 81 11.57 32.11 1.17
CA THR A 81 11.87 32.45 -0.23
C THR A 81 11.89 31.24 -1.15
N LEU A 82 11.80 30.03 -0.59
CA LEU A 82 11.85 28.78 -1.33
C LEU A 82 10.44 28.25 -1.58
N PRO A 83 10.24 27.44 -2.65
CA PRO A 83 8.97 26.77 -2.87
C PRO A 83 8.63 25.85 -1.71
N ALA A 84 7.33 25.75 -1.40
CA ALA A 84 6.86 24.83 -0.38
C ALA A 84 7.25 23.38 -0.75
N PRO A 85 7.80 22.60 0.20
CA PRO A 85 8.20 21.23 -0.08
C PRO A 85 6.98 20.36 -0.34
N SER A 86 7.13 19.37 -1.21
CA SER A 86 6.12 18.33 -1.43
C SER A 86 5.77 17.65 -0.11
N SER A 87 4.51 17.24 0.02
CA SER A 87 4.07 16.42 1.14
C SER A 87 4.21 14.95 0.75
N TYR A 88 4.46 14.09 1.74
CA TYR A 88 4.52 12.65 1.56
C TYR A 88 3.43 12.00 2.39
N VAL A 89 2.69 11.08 1.78
CA VAL A 89 1.68 10.26 2.45
C VAL A 89 2.04 8.79 2.30
N TYR A 90 1.79 8.01 3.34
CA TYR A 90 1.94 6.56 3.27
C TYR A 90 0.59 5.93 2.93
N VAL A 91 0.59 5.09 1.92
CA VAL A 91 -0.55 4.26 1.57
C VAL A 91 -0.23 2.80 1.87
N ASP A 92 -1.28 2.04 2.17
CA ASP A 92 -1.14 0.61 2.40
C ASP A 92 -0.68 -0.08 1.11
N ASN A 93 0.12 -1.12 1.30
CA ASN A 93 0.63 -1.95 0.23
C ASN A 93 -0.08 -3.30 0.29
N PHE A 94 -1.09 -3.50 -0.56
CA PHE A 94 -1.92 -4.71 -0.57
C PHE A 94 -1.12 -5.99 -0.85
N ASP A 95 0.05 -5.89 -1.48
CA ASP A 95 0.95 -7.02 -1.71
C ASP A 95 1.76 -7.38 -0.45
N ASN A 96 2.13 -6.37 0.36
CA ASN A 96 2.93 -6.54 1.56
C ASN A 96 2.66 -5.42 2.59
N THR A 97 1.80 -5.70 3.57
CA THR A 97 1.40 -4.75 4.62
C THR A 97 2.55 -4.25 5.49
N ARG A 98 3.70 -4.96 5.53
CA ARG A 98 4.88 -4.51 6.29
C ARG A 98 5.70 -3.44 5.56
N GLU A 99 5.39 -3.19 4.30
CA GLU A 99 6.12 -2.26 3.43
C GLU A 99 5.16 -1.22 2.83
N PRO A 100 4.71 -0.23 3.63
CA PRO A 100 3.84 0.82 3.13
C PRO A 100 4.52 1.62 2.00
N ARG A 101 3.74 2.05 1.01
CA ARG A 101 4.26 2.82 -0.12
C ARG A 101 4.16 4.31 0.18
N ALA A 102 5.24 5.05 -0.08
CA ALA A 102 5.24 6.50 0.02
C ALA A 102 4.80 7.12 -1.31
N LEU A 103 3.80 8.01 -1.26
CA LEU A 103 3.37 8.83 -2.39
C LEU A 103 3.78 10.28 -2.15
N CYS A 104 4.35 10.89 -3.18
CA CYS A 104 4.65 12.32 -3.21
C CYS A 104 3.41 13.07 -3.71
N VAL A 105 2.90 14.01 -2.91
CA VAL A 105 1.76 14.85 -3.24
C VAL A 105 2.12 16.32 -3.14
N PRO A 106 1.41 17.22 -3.85
CA PRO A 106 1.68 18.65 -3.76
C PRO A 106 1.58 19.18 -2.32
N PRO A 107 2.26 20.30 -2.02
CA PRO A 107 2.28 20.87 -0.67
C PRO A 107 0.86 21.11 -0.13
N GLY A 108 0.56 20.59 1.06
CA GLY A 108 -0.75 20.79 1.71
C GLY A 108 -1.87 19.87 1.23
N TYR A 109 -1.64 19.00 0.24
CA TYR A 109 -2.67 18.10 -0.29
C TYR A 109 -2.79 16.77 0.46
N GLY A 110 -1.87 16.45 1.39
CA GLY A 110 -1.89 15.16 2.09
C GLY A 110 -3.20 14.88 2.83
N GLN A 111 -3.77 15.89 3.50
CA GLN A 111 -5.04 15.74 4.22
C GLN A 111 -6.23 15.64 3.26
N VAL A 112 -6.20 16.37 2.15
CA VAL A 112 -7.25 16.31 1.12
C VAL A 112 -7.29 14.92 0.51
N PHE A 113 -6.12 14.39 0.13
CA PHE A 113 -5.99 13.03 -0.40
C PHE A 113 -6.55 11.98 0.57
N SER A 114 -6.24 12.06 1.86
CA SER A 114 -6.80 11.14 2.87
C SER A 114 -8.34 11.16 2.88
N LYS A 115 -8.93 12.36 2.90
CA LYS A 115 -10.40 12.53 2.90
C LYS A 115 -11.04 12.02 1.62
N ASP A 116 -10.40 12.22 0.47
CA ASP A 116 -10.89 11.74 -0.82
C ASP A 116 -10.89 10.20 -0.86
N ILE A 117 -9.87 9.55 -0.30
CA ILE A 117 -9.80 8.08 -0.19
C ILE A 117 -10.86 7.55 0.77
N GLU A 118 -11.06 8.17 1.94
CA GLU A 118 -12.13 7.80 2.88
C GLU A 118 -13.50 7.88 2.19
N LYS A 119 -13.77 8.98 1.50
CA LYS A 119 -15.02 9.18 0.76
C LYS A 119 -15.18 8.18 -0.37
N LEU A 120 -14.11 7.82 -1.07
CA LEU A 120 -14.13 6.78 -2.10
C LEU A 120 -14.57 5.44 -1.51
N ILE A 121 -14.00 5.05 -0.36
CA ILE A 121 -14.34 3.80 0.33
C ILE A 121 -15.82 3.80 0.72
N ASP A 122 -16.31 4.88 1.35
CA ASP A 122 -17.72 5.01 1.73
C ASP A 122 -18.65 4.89 0.52
N ASN A 123 -18.31 5.57 -0.59
CA ASN A 123 -19.10 5.51 -1.82
C ASN A 123 -19.14 4.10 -2.41
N VAL A 124 -18.02 3.37 -2.41
CA VAL A 124 -17.97 1.99 -2.90
C VAL A 124 -18.82 1.07 -2.03
N LEU A 125 -18.69 1.19 -0.71
CA LEU A 125 -19.47 0.40 0.25
C LEU A 125 -20.98 0.65 0.14
N ALA A 126 -21.41 1.86 -0.25
CA ALA A 126 -22.82 2.17 -0.48
C ALA A 126 -23.30 1.76 -1.89
N THR A 127 -22.50 2.03 -2.92
CA THR A 127 -22.92 1.89 -4.33
C THR A 127 -22.97 0.44 -4.76
N PHE A 128 -22.02 -0.40 -4.35
CA PHE A 128 -21.92 -1.77 -4.82
C PHE A 128 -23.12 -2.62 -4.39
N PRO A 129 -23.54 -2.63 -3.10
CA PRO A 129 -24.76 -3.33 -2.69
C PRO A 129 -25.98 -2.83 -3.46
N ALA A 130 -26.17 -1.52 -3.59
CA ALA A 130 -27.31 -0.94 -4.29
C ALA A 130 -27.38 -1.36 -5.77
N VAL A 131 -26.24 -1.39 -6.46
CA VAL A 131 -26.16 -1.84 -7.86
C VAL A 131 -26.38 -3.35 -7.96
N PHE A 132 -25.83 -4.15 -7.05
CA PHE A 132 -26.06 -5.59 -7.04
C PHE A 132 -27.49 -5.97 -6.69
N GLU A 133 -28.20 -5.19 -5.88
CA GLU A 133 -29.61 -5.38 -5.58
C GLU A 133 -30.53 -4.85 -6.69
N SER A 134 -29.99 -4.12 -7.66
CA SER A 134 -30.79 -3.56 -8.74
C SER A 134 -31.50 -4.67 -9.55
N PRO A 135 -32.77 -4.48 -9.93
CA PRO A 135 -33.51 -5.50 -10.68
C PRO A 135 -32.84 -5.90 -11.99
N THR A 136 -32.18 -4.95 -12.66
CA THR A 136 -31.47 -5.19 -13.91
C THR A 136 -30.26 -6.10 -13.72
N TYR A 137 -29.48 -5.91 -12.64
CA TYR A 137 -28.37 -6.80 -12.30
C TYR A 137 -28.88 -8.20 -11.92
N GLN A 138 -29.89 -8.28 -11.05
CA GLN A 138 -30.47 -9.55 -10.61
C GLN A 138 -31.06 -10.36 -11.78
N GLN A 139 -31.73 -9.71 -12.73
CA GLN A 139 -32.22 -10.36 -13.95
C GLN A 139 -31.07 -10.91 -14.80
N LYS A 140 -30.00 -10.14 -15.01
CA LYS A 140 -28.82 -10.61 -15.77
C LYS A 140 -28.14 -11.79 -15.07
N LYS A 141 -27.96 -11.72 -13.75
CA LYS A 141 -27.44 -12.83 -12.93
C LYS A 141 -28.31 -14.08 -13.11
N THR A 142 -29.62 -13.94 -12.93
CA THR A 142 -30.58 -15.05 -13.07
C THR A 142 -30.56 -15.64 -14.48
N ALA A 143 -30.40 -14.80 -15.52
CA ALA A 143 -30.29 -15.28 -16.90
C ALA A 143 -29.03 -16.11 -17.14
N ILE A 144 -27.89 -15.72 -16.56
CA ILE A 144 -26.64 -16.49 -16.60
C ILE A 144 -26.82 -17.82 -15.86
N GLU A 145 -27.38 -17.80 -14.66
CA GLU A 145 -27.66 -19.01 -13.87
C GLU A 145 -28.61 -19.96 -14.60
N ARG A 146 -29.68 -19.44 -15.22
CA ARG A 146 -30.60 -20.25 -16.03
C ARG A 146 -29.91 -20.89 -17.22
N ARG A 147 -29.10 -20.12 -17.95
CA ARG A 147 -28.35 -20.62 -19.11
C ARG A 147 -27.37 -21.72 -18.70
N PHE A 148 -26.66 -21.51 -17.59
CA PHE A 148 -25.75 -22.52 -17.03
C PHE A 148 -26.50 -23.79 -16.61
N ASN A 149 -27.60 -23.66 -15.85
CA ASN A 149 -28.39 -24.80 -15.42
C ASN A 149 -29.01 -25.56 -16.60
N GLN A 150 -29.41 -24.87 -17.67
CA GLN A 150 -29.91 -25.50 -18.89
C GLN A 150 -28.82 -26.32 -19.58
N ALA A 151 -27.63 -25.73 -19.80
CA ALA A 151 -26.51 -26.43 -20.39
C ALA A 151 -26.10 -27.65 -19.55
N TYR A 152 -26.04 -27.48 -18.23
CA TYR A 152 -25.75 -28.54 -17.29
C TYR A 152 -26.79 -29.67 -17.34
N ASN A 153 -28.09 -29.35 -17.33
CA ASN A 153 -29.13 -30.38 -17.42
C ASN A 153 -29.08 -31.14 -18.74
N ILE A 154 -28.83 -30.45 -19.86
CA ILE A 154 -28.64 -31.10 -21.17
C ILE A 154 -27.43 -32.05 -21.12
N ALA A 155 -26.33 -31.63 -20.50
CA ALA A 155 -25.15 -32.47 -20.33
C ALA A 155 -25.47 -33.76 -19.55
N ILE A 156 -26.18 -33.61 -18.43
CA ILE A 156 -26.60 -34.76 -17.61
C ILE A 156 -27.56 -35.68 -18.36
N GLU A 157 -28.54 -35.14 -19.09
CA GLU A 157 -29.45 -35.96 -19.91
C GLU A 157 -28.72 -36.78 -20.98
N LEU A 158 -27.64 -36.23 -21.57
CA LEU A 158 -26.81 -36.96 -22.53
C LEU A 158 -26.06 -38.11 -21.86
N VAL A 159 -25.50 -37.87 -20.66
CA VAL A 159 -24.78 -38.88 -19.88
C VAL A 159 -25.74 -39.96 -19.36
N GLU A 160 -26.93 -39.59 -18.87
CA GLU A 160 -27.97 -40.53 -18.45
C GLU A 160 -28.39 -41.46 -19.59
N LYS A 161 -28.65 -40.93 -20.79
CA LYS A 161 -28.96 -41.75 -21.97
C LYS A 161 -27.85 -42.73 -22.31
N LYS A 162 -26.59 -42.33 -22.17
CA LYS A 162 -25.43 -43.21 -22.40
C LYS A 162 -25.32 -44.26 -21.30
N ALA A 163 -25.56 -43.89 -20.05
CA ALA A 163 -25.53 -44.78 -18.89
C ALA A 163 -26.64 -45.85 -18.94
N GLU A 164 -27.85 -45.50 -19.41
CA GLU A 164 -28.94 -46.46 -19.60
C GLU A 164 -28.58 -47.60 -20.58
N ILE A 165 -27.84 -47.28 -21.65
CA ILE A 165 -27.34 -48.27 -22.62
C ILE A 165 -26.41 -49.27 -21.92
N PHE A 166 -25.58 -48.79 -20.99
CA PHE A 166 -24.67 -49.60 -20.19
C PHE A 166 -25.30 -50.26 -18.96
N LYS A 167 -26.62 -50.11 -18.75
CA LYS A 167 -27.32 -50.57 -17.54
C LYS A 167 -26.72 -49.97 -16.26
N ILE A 168 -26.41 -48.67 -16.29
CA ILE A 168 -25.90 -47.90 -15.16
C ILE A 168 -26.89 -46.77 -14.88
N ALA A 169 -27.27 -46.62 -13.61
CA ALA A 169 -28.04 -45.48 -13.13
C ALA A 169 -27.09 -44.36 -12.69
N LEU A 170 -27.45 -43.13 -13.04
CA LEU A 170 -26.77 -41.93 -12.58
C LEU A 170 -27.57 -41.35 -11.40
N PHE A 171 -26.91 -41.12 -10.27
CA PHE A 171 -27.50 -40.43 -9.13
C PHE A 171 -26.76 -39.12 -8.88
N ARG A 172 -27.54 -38.09 -8.57
CA ARG A 172 -27.01 -36.78 -8.19
C ARG A 172 -27.20 -36.57 -6.69
N GLU A 173 -26.11 -36.58 -5.95
CA GLU A 173 -26.08 -36.13 -4.56
C GLU A 173 -25.40 -34.77 -4.48
N ARG A 174 -26.19 -33.71 -4.32
CA ARG A 174 -25.70 -32.31 -4.26
C ARG A 174 -24.89 -31.93 -5.51
N GLU A 175 -23.56 -31.90 -5.38
CA GLU A 175 -22.58 -31.56 -6.42
C GLU A 175 -21.81 -32.79 -6.94
N THR A 176 -22.01 -33.97 -6.35
CA THR A 176 -21.37 -35.21 -6.78
C THR A 176 -22.33 -36.07 -7.60
N ILE A 177 -21.83 -36.57 -8.71
CA ILE A 177 -22.53 -37.53 -9.57
C ILE A 177 -21.94 -38.90 -9.28
N THR A 178 -22.79 -39.87 -8.97
CA THR A 178 -22.40 -41.26 -8.71
C THR A 178 -23.07 -42.19 -9.72
N PHE A 179 -22.31 -43.20 -10.15
CA PHE A 179 -22.75 -44.21 -11.10
C PHE A 179 -23.00 -45.53 -10.37
N THR A 180 -24.20 -46.08 -10.50
CA THR A 180 -24.61 -47.29 -9.79
C THR A 180 -25.12 -48.35 -10.76
N PRO A 181 -24.72 -49.62 -10.64
CA PRO A 181 -25.13 -50.65 -11.60
C PRO A 181 -26.61 -51.03 -11.47
N LEU A 182 -27.25 -51.30 -12.61
CA LEU A 182 -28.62 -51.80 -12.72
C LEU A 182 -28.64 -53.26 -13.16
N LYS A 183 -29.40 -54.10 -12.44
CA LYS A 183 -29.71 -55.48 -12.85
C LYS A 183 -31.21 -55.71 -12.76
N ASP A 184 -31.82 -56.18 -13.83
CA ASP A 184 -33.29 -56.35 -13.95
C ASP A 184 -34.09 -55.09 -13.57
N ASN A 185 -33.60 -53.92 -13.98
CA ASN A 185 -34.17 -52.60 -13.64
C ASN A 185 -34.18 -52.25 -12.14
N LYS A 186 -33.39 -52.95 -11.32
CA LYS A 186 -33.17 -52.63 -9.91
C LYS A 186 -31.74 -52.20 -9.68
N VAL A 187 -31.59 -51.17 -8.84
CA VAL A 187 -30.31 -50.67 -8.39
C VAL A 187 -29.66 -51.75 -7.50
N LEU A 188 -28.45 -52.16 -7.84
CA LEU A 188 -27.67 -53.08 -7.03
C LEU A 188 -27.03 -52.31 -5.87
N ASN A 189 -27.09 -52.88 -4.67
CA ASN A 189 -26.30 -52.43 -3.53
C ASN A 189 -24.93 -53.14 -3.50
N ASP A 190 -23.98 -52.60 -2.74
CA ASP A 190 -22.57 -53.04 -2.73
C ASP A 190 -22.40 -54.55 -2.49
N GLU A 191 -23.24 -55.14 -1.65
CA GLU A 191 -23.24 -56.59 -1.38
C GLU A 191 -23.64 -57.42 -2.60
N GLN A 192 -24.66 -56.99 -3.35
CA GLN A 192 -25.12 -57.67 -4.56
C GLN A 192 -24.17 -57.47 -5.74
N PHE A 193 -23.52 -56.30 -5.82
CA PHE A 193 -22.48 -56.04 -6.81
C PHE A 193 -21.24 -56.92 -6.58
N THR A 194 -20.83 -57.13 -5.33
CA THR A 194 -19.68 -57.97 -4.97
C THR A 194 -19.91 -59.46 -5.30
N GLN A 195 -21.17 -59.90 -5.30
CA GLN A 195 -21.55 -61.28 -5.69
C GLN A 195 -21.54 -61.51 -7.21
N LEU A 196 -21.37 -60.47 -8.03
CA LEU A 196 -21.29 -60.63 -9.49
C LEU A 196 -19.98 -61.29 -9.93
N PRO A 197 -20.00 -62.05 -11.05
CA PRO A 197 -18.79 -62.57 -11.68
C PRO A 197 -17.76 -61.46 -11.92
N GLN A 198 -16.48 -61.79 -11.76
CA GLN A 198 -15.40 -60.81 -11.91
C GLN A 198 -15.41 -60.14 -13.30
N ALA A 199 -15.70 -60.91 -14.35
CA ALA A 199 -15.85 -60.38 -15.70
C ALA A 199 -16.98 -59.33 -15.84
N GLU A 200 -18.10 -59.47 -15.12
CA GLU A 200 -19.20 -58.48 -15.13
C GLU A 200 -18.81 -57.21 -14.37
N ARG A 201 -18.05 -57.35 -13.27
CA ARG A 201 -17.53 -56.21 -12.51
C ARG A 201 -16.49 -55.41 -13.31
N ASP A 202 -15.58 -56.09 -14.01
CA ASP A 202 -14.57 -55.44 -14.85
C ASP A 202 -15.20 -54.67 -16.02
N VAL A 203 -16.29 -55.18 -16.59
CA VAL A 203 -17.07 -54.50 -17.64
C VAL A 203 -17.77 -53.25 -17.08
N PHE A 204 -18.38 -53.35 -15.90
CA PHE A 204 -18.97 -52.19 -15.22
C PHE A 204 -17.93 -51.10 -14.96
N HIS A 205 -16.76 -51.43 -14.38
CA HIS A 205 -15.72 -50.44 -14.10
C HIS A 205 -15.26 -49.71 -15.37
N ARG A 206 -15.09 -50.43 -16.48
CA ARG A 206 -14.72 -49.82 -17.78
C ARG A 206 -15.81 -48.88 -18.30
N HIS A 207 -17.08 -49.25 -18.16
CA HIS A 207 -18.19 -48.38 -18.56
C HIS A 207 -18.36 -47.16 -17.65
N VAL A 208 -18.03 -47.28 -16.36
CA VAL A 208 -17.99 -46.13 -15.45
C VAL A 208 -16.88 -45.16 -15.85
N GLU A 209 -15.66 -45.64 -16.11
CA GLU A 209 -14.56 -44.79 -16.62
C GLU A 209 -14.97 -44.08 -17.92
N GLU A 210 -15.60 -44.78 -18.86
CA GLU A 210 -16.07 -44.18 -20.12
C GLU A 210 -17.19 -43.14 -19.92
N LEU A 211 -18.03 -43.30 -18.89
CA LEU A 211 -19.06 -42.34 -18.53
C LEU A 211 -18.51 -41.13 -17.76
N GLU A 212 -17.48 -41.32 -16.93
CA GLU A 212 -16.77 -40.26 -16.23
C GLU A 212 -16.02 -39.35 -17.23
N ASP A 213 -15.30 -39.95 -18.18
CA ASP A 213 -14.63 -39.20 -19.25
C ASP A 213 -15.66 -38.44 -20.11
N TYR A 214 -16.75 -39.10 -20.49
CA TYR A 214 -17.82 -38.47 -21.27
C TYR A 214 -18.53 -37.34 -20.51
N LEU A 215 -18.75 -37.52 -19.20
CA LEU A 215 -19.30 -36.46 -18.35
C LEU A 215 -18.35 -35.26 -18.29
N GLY A 216 -17.04 -35.49 -18.16
CA GLY A 216 -16.03 -34.43 -18.21
C GLY A 216 -16.06 -33.65 -19.53
N ASP A 217 -16.13 -34.34 -20.65
CA ASP A 217 -16.18 -33.74 -22.00
C ASP A 217 -17.44 -32.92 -22.24
N VAL A 218 -18.60 -33.38 -21.76
CA VAL A 218 -19.89 -32.71 -22.01
C VAL A 218 -20.11 -31.52 -21.06
N LEU A 219 -19.36 -31.44 -19.95
CA LEU A 219 -19.40 -30.33 -18.99
C LEU A 219 -18.43 -29.17 -19.31
N LEU A 220 -17.47 -29.37 -20.23
CA LEU A 220 -16.52 -28.36 -20.71
C LEU A 220 -17.10 -27.45 -21.81
#